data_AF-A0AAW7WDW1-F1
#
_entry.id   AF-A0AAW7WDW1-F1
#
_cell.length_a   1.000
_cell.length_b   1.000
_cell.length_c   1.000
_cell.angle_alpha   90.00
_cell.angle_beta   90.00
_cell.angle_gamma   90.00
#
_symmetry.space_group_name_H-M   'P 1'
#
loop_
_entity.id
_entity.type
_entity.pdbx_description
1 polymer ?
#
loop_
_entity_poly.entity_id
_entity_poly.type
_entity_poly.pdbx_seq_one_letter_code
_entity_poly.pdbx_strand_id
1 'polypeptide(L)'
;MSEAKNPQGKPQATDSPEESFKELWKNKRFCCEHCRQPGNVHFRVSTTRLADWILVCETCWPNFREQAGYRYGGTRKANRRNPKRR
;
A
#
# COMPACT_ATOMS: atom_id res chain seq x y z
N MET A 1 29.26 -59.01 -9.02
CA MET A 1 28.28 -58.65 -10.06
C MET A 1 27.48 -57.46 -9.54
N SER A 2 27.73 -56.32 -10.19
CA SER A 2 26.92 -55.09 -10.27
C SER A 2 26.56 -54.34 -8.99
N GLU A 3 27.49 -53.47 -8.57
CA GLU A 3 27.21 -52.20 -7.90
C GLU A 3 26.22 -51.36 -8.72
N ALA A 4 25.11 -50.93 -8.10
CA ALA A 4 24.26 -49.88 -8.63
C ALA A 4 24.60 -48.57 -7.90
N LYS A 5 25.27 -47.70 -8.65
CA LYS A 5 25.65 -46.33 -8.30
C LYS A 5 24.49 -45.38 -8.65
N ASN A 6 24.49 -44.24 -7.97
CA ASN A 6 23.88 -42.94 -8.31
C ASN A 6 22.62 -42.48 -7.54
N PRO A 7 22.49 -41.16 -7.31
CA PRO A 7 22.17 -40.59 -6.00
C PRO A 7 20.99 -39.61 -6.14
N GLN A 8 19.84 -39.90 -5.55
CA GLN A 8 18.74 -38.95 -5.65
C GLN A 8 19.00 -37.73 -4.76
N GLY A 9 19.59 -36.73 -5.40
CA GLY A 9 19.75 -35.38 -4.92
C GLY A 9 18.40 -34.79 -4.54
N LYS A 10 18.43 -34.09 -3.41
CA LYS A 10 17.43 -33.11 -3.03
C LYS A 10 17.71 -31.85 -3.85
N PRO A 11 16.70 -31.26 -4.50
CA PRO A 11 16.43 -29.86 -4.21
C PRO A 11 14.92 -29.65 -4.05
N GLN A 12 14.49 -29.13 -2.90
CA GLN A 12 14.25 -27.70 -2.64
C GLN A 12 12.89 -27.24 -3.18
N ALA A 13 12.07 -26.87 -2.18
CA ALA A 13 10.93 -25.97 -2.22
C ALA A 13 10.62 -25.35 -3.58
N THR A 14 9.48 -25.73 -4.15
CA THR A 14 8.70 -24.84 -5.00
C THR A 14 8.18 -23.72 -4.11
N ASP A 15 9.02 -22.72 -3.85
CA ASP A 15 8.55 -21.39 -3.43
C ASP A 15 7.79 -20.82 -4.63
N SER A 16 6.47 -21.00 -4.58
CA SER A 16 5.56 -20.38 -5.52
C SER A 16 5.69 -18.86 -5.33
N PRO A 17 5.97 -18.06 -6.39
CA PRO A 17 6.12 -16.61 -6.27
C PRO A 17 4.85 -15.86 -5.81
N GLU A 18 3.76 -16.58 -5.54
CA GLU A 18 2.45 -15.99 -5.23
C GLU A 18 2.32 -15.48 -3.78
N GLU A 19 3.19 -15.91 -2.86
CA GLU A 19 3.17 -15.41 -1.47
C GLU A 19 4.02 -14.15 -1.25
N SER A 20 4.96 -13.82 -2.13
CA SER A 20 5.80 -12.62 -1.97
C SER A 20 5.06 -11.29 -2.16
N PHE A 21 3.90 -11.30 -2.83
CA PHE A 21 3.08 -10.09 -2.99
C PHE A 21 2.20 -9.78 -1.77
N LYS A 22 2.08 -10.73 -0.82
CA LYS A 22 1.28 -10.56 0.41
C LYS A 22 2.07 -10.07 1.61
N GLU A 23 3.33 -9.66 1.49
CA GLU A 23 4.09 -9.06 2.62
C GLU A 23 4.58 -7.61 2.42
N LEU A 24 4.45 -7.03 1.23
CA LEU A 24 4.91 -5.65 0.93
C LEU A 24 3.99 -4.51 1.41
N TRP A 25 2.99 -4.81 2.23
CA TRP A 25 1.96 -3.87 2.69
C TRP A 25 1.93 -3.70 4.21
N LYS A 26 2.80 -4.44 4.93
CA LYS A 26 2.95 -4.32 6.39
C LYS A 26 3.41 -2.92 6.84
N ASN A 27 4.07 -2.16 5.96
CA ASN A 27 4.45 -0.76 6.20
C ASN A 27 3.86 0.18 5.15
N LYS A 28 2.56 0.12 4.86
CA LYS A 28 1.86 1.17 4.08
C LYS A 28 1.84 2.48 4.89
N ARG A 29 2.99 3.17 4.94
CA ARG A 29 3.01 4.62 5.10
C ARG A 29 2.17 5.15 3.94
N PHE A 30 0.96 5.58 4.24
CA PHE A 30 0.04 6.09 3.23
C PHE A 30 0.73 7.25 2.52
N CYS A 31 0.71 7.22 1.20
CA CYS A 31 1.25 8.28 0.36
C CYS A 31 0.10 8.97 -0.37
N CYS A 32 0.32 10.23 -0.72
CA CYS A 32 -0.56 10.94 -1.65
C CYS A 32 -0.51 10.26 -3.02
N GLU A 33 -1.66 9.95 -3.62
CA GLU A 33 -1.74 9.34 -4.95
C GLU A 33 -1.22 10.29 -6.05
N HIS A 34 -1.26 11.60 -5.79
CA HIS A 34 -0.84 12.62 -6.75
C HIS A 34 0.68 12.87 -6.74
N CYS A 35 1.27 13.14 -5.56
CA CYS A 35 2.69 13.47 -5.44
C CYS A 35 3.54 12.33 -4.86
N ARG A 36 2.93 11.18 -4.51
CA ARG A 36 3.55 10.02 -3.84
C ARG A 36 4.30 10.34 -2.55
N GLN A 37 4.07 11.51 -1.98
CA GLN A 37 4.70 11.93 -0.74
C GLN A 37 4.00 11.28 0.46
N PRO A 38 4.76 10.74 1.42
CA PRO A 38 4.21 10.31 2.70
C PRO A 38 3.86 11.54 3.54
N GLY A 39 2.56 11.73 3.82
CA GLY A 39 2.05 12.83 4.65
C GLY A 39 1.56 12.41 6.04
N ASN A 40 1.59 13.35 6.98
CA ASN A 40 0.94 13.16 8.28
C ASN A 40 -0.58 13.21 8.18
N VAL A 41 -1.10 13.91 7.17
CA VAL A 41 -2.53 14.11 6.94
C VAL A 41 -2.81 13.82 5.46
N HIS A 42 -3.80 12.97 5.21
CA HIS A 42 -4.30 12.68 3.88
C HIS A 42 -5.83 12.81 3.85
N PHE A 43 -6.34 13.52 2.87
CA PHE A 43 -7.74 13.65 2.57
C PHE A 43 -8.14 12.55 1.61
N ARG A 44 -9.20 11.81 1.94
CA ARG A 44 -9.80 10.85 1.02
C ARG A 44 -10.80 11.58 0.16
N VAL A 45 -10.58 11.60 -1.14
CA VAL A 45 -11.42 12.33 -2.09
C VAL A 45 -11.74 11.44 -3.28
N SER A 46 -12.90 11.67 -3.88
CA SER A 46 -13.29 11.09 -5.17
C SER A 46 -13.83 12.23 -6.01
N THR A 47 -13.55 12.23 -7.31
CA THR A 47 -14.05 13.23 -8.26
C THR A 47 -14.66 12.47 -9.42
N THR A 48 -15.50 13.08 -10.26
CA THR A 48 -16.05 12.36 -11.43
C THR A 48 -14.96 11.93 -12.43
N ARG A 49 -13.79 12.57 -12.39
CA ARG A 49 -12.60 12.16 -13.16
C ARG A 49 -11.94 10.89 -12.61
N LEU A 50 -12.16 10.57 -11.35
CA LEU A 50 -11.54 9.45 -10.65
C LEU A 50 -12.62 8.46 -10.22
N ALA A 51 -12.67 7.31 -10.88
CA ALA A 51 -13.60 6.23 -10.52
C ALA A 51 -13.39 5.74 -9.08
N ASP A 52 -12.16 5.84 -8.57
CA ASP A 52 -11.77 5.38 -7.24
C ASP A 52 -11.56 6.51 -6.22
N TRP A 53 -11.67 6.13 -4.95
CA TRP A 53 -11.31 6.99 -3.83
C TRP A 53 -9.79 7.06 -3.66
N ILE A 54 -9.22 8.23 -3.90
CA ILE A 54 -7.79 8.47 -3.75
C ILE A 54 -7.47 9.15 -2.42
N LEU A 55 -6.23 9.01 -1.97
CA LEU A 55 -5.69 9.76 -0.84
C LEU A 55 -4.82 10.89 -1.36
N VAL A 56 -5.07 12.12 -0.91
CA VAL A 56 -4.30 13.30 -1.29
C VAL A 56 -3.79 14.03 -0.06
N CYS A 57 -2.54 14.49 -0.09
CA CYS A 57 -2.01 15.33 0.98
C CYS A 57 -2.68 16.72 0.98
N GLU A 58 -2.49 17.46 2.07
CA GLU A 58 -3.04 18.80 2.25
C GLU A 58 -2.67 19.79 1.14
N THR A 59 -1.50 19.64 0.55
CA THR A 59 -1.04 20.48 -0.57
C THR A 59 -1.72 20.15 -1.89
N CYS A 60 -2.05 18.88 -2.12
CA CYS A 60 -2.71 18.45 -3.36
C CYS A 60 -4.24 18.55 -3.27
N TRP A 61 -4.80 18.44 -2.06
CA TRP A 61 -6.23 18.51 -1.81
C TRP A 61 -6.98 19.69 -2.46
N PRO A 62 -6.51 20.96 -2.40
CA PRO A 62 -7.22 22.08 -3.02
C PRO A 62 -7.48 21.88 -4.52
N ASN A 63 -6.53 21.28 -5.25
CA ASN A 63 -6.66 20.99 -6.68
C ASN A 63 -7.79 20.00 -7.01
N PHE A 64 -8.19 19.16 -6.04
CA PHE A 64 -9.31 18.22 -6.21
C PHE A 64 -10.63 18.81 -5.74
N ARG A 65 -10.62 19.74 -4.78
CA ARG A 65 -11.81 20.40 -4.27
C ARG A 65 -12.53 21.22 -5.35
N GLU A 66 -11.78 21.80 -6.27
CA GLU A 66 -12.31 22.59 -7.40
C GLU A 66 -12.80 21.73 -8.57
N GLN A 67 -12.57 20.40 -8.53
CA GLN A 67 -13.02 19.51 -9.62
C GLN A 67 -14.52 19.25 -9.54
N ALA A 68 -15.14 19.16 -10.71
CA ALA A 68 -16.53 18.75 -10.83
C ALA A 68 -16.75 17.36 -10.20
N GLY A 69 -17.86 17.21 -9.48
CA GLY A 69 -18.20 15.95 -8.82
C GLY A 69 -17.30 15.60 -7.64
N TYR A 70 -16.64 16.59 -7.02
CA TYR A 70 -15.86 16.39 -5.81
C TYR A 70 -16.70 15.80 -4.67
N ARG A 71 -16.22 14.70 -4.10
CA ARG A 71 -16.77 14.00 -2.95
C ARG A 71 -15.68 13.87 -1.90
N TYR A 72 -15.99 14.33 -0.70
CA TYR A 72 -15.12 14.21 0.45
C TYR A 72 -15.45 12.95 1.25
N GLY A 73 -14.45 12.11 1.49
CA GLY A 73 -14.56 10.81 2.17
C GLY A 73 -13.89 10.76 3.55
N GLY A 74 -13.50 11.91 4.10
CA GLY A 74 -12.85 12.02 5.40
C GLY A 74 -11.35 12.29 5.34
N THR A 75 -10.76 12.57 6.50
CA THR A 75 -9.32 12.84 6.66
C THR A 75 -8.68 11.75 7.52
N ARG A 76 -7.61 11.15 7.02
CA ARG A 76 -6.75 10.25 7.80
C ARG A 76 -5.55 11.02 8.32
N LYS A 77 -5.28 10.88 9.62
CA LYS A 77 -4.05 11.34 10.26
C LYS A 77 -3.17 10.11 10.51
N ALA A 78 -1.95 10.13 9.98
CA ALA A 78 -0.97 9.04 10.14
C ALA A 78 -0.47 8.94 11.59
N ASN A 79 -0.54 10.03 12.34
CA ASN A 79 -0.18 10.07 13.75
C ASN A 79 -1.32 9.56 14.65
N ARG A 80 -1.65 8.26 14.56
CA ARG A 80 -2.35 7.58 15.65
C ARG A 80 -1.36 7.48 16.79
N ARG A 81 -1.43 8.48 17.69
CA ARG A 81 -0.66 8.60 18.92
C ARG A 81 -0.39 7.22 19.50
N ASN A 82 0.88 6.87 19.65
CA ASN A 82 1.29 5.75 20.45
C ASN A 82 0.76 6.03 21.88
N PRO A 83 -0.21 5.28 22.42
CA PRO A 83 -0.56 5.47 23.82
C PRO A 83 0.72 5.13 24.60
N LYS A 84 1.33 6.13 25.24
CA LYS A 84 2.34 5.87 26.27
C LYS A 84 1.68 4.94 27.27
N ARG A 85 2.01 3.65 27.21
CA ARG A 85 1.74 2.70 28.29
C ARG A 85 2.55 3.24 29.47
N ARG A 86 1.83 3.87 30.40
CA ARG A 86 2.36 4.37 31.67
C ARG A 86 2.28 3.26 32.69
#